data_AF-A0A3B0U3B5-F1
#
_entry.id   AF-A0A3B0U3B5-F1
#
_cell.length_a   1.000
_cell.length_b   1.000
_cell.length_c   1.000
_cell.angle_alpha   90.00
_cell.angle_beta   90.00
_cell.angle_gamma   90.00
#
_symmetry.space_group_name_H-M   'P 1'
#
loop_
_entity.id
_entity.type
_entity.pdbx_description
1 polymer ?
#
loop_
_entity_poly.entity_id
_entity_poly.type
_entity_poly.pdbx_seq_one_letter_code
_entity_poly.pdbx_strand_id
1 'polypeptide(L)'
;MASKVRTCINSEIGKLEAVLIHTPGSELENMTPDNAERSLYSDILNLQIALKEFRQLKGVLNVVSSTFEVKNLLQEILENKDVRTGLVKDVCSLEGVPDAQSLLLSSEADLLARQLIEGVALEKNTLTRYLSNERFLLKPLHNLFFTRDAAMGMNENILIGKMASGVRKRESLIMKAIFKYHPLFEASIIDPMHTSVGGLPNESVSIEGGDFLVAKEDVFIVGAGIRTSTQGIDFLIENLQNRKNGVYQVIVQELPSSPESFIHLDMVFTILDVDTCMV
;
A
#
# COMPACT_ATOMS: atom_id res chain seq x y z
N MET A 1 -16.57 -13.58 -20.00
CA MET A 1 -15.65 -13.49 -18.85
C MET A 1 -14.57 -12.49 -19.24
N ALA A 2 -14.33 -11.44 -18.45
CA ALA A 2 -13.19 -10.56 -18.70
C ALA A 2 -11.91 -11.40 -18.58
N SER A 3 -10.95 -11.20 -19.49
CA SER A 3 -9.63 -11.83 -19.39
C SER A 3 -8.96 -11.39 -18.09
N LYS A 4 -8.38 -12.34 -17.35
CA LYS A 4 -7.60 -12.01 -16.14
C LYS A 4 -6.44 -11.08 -16.51
N VAL A 5 -6.14 -10.15 -15.60
CA VAL A 5 -4.97 -9.29 -15.67
C VAL A 5 -3.79 -10.07 -15.10
N ARG A 6 -2.85 -10.45 -15.98
CA ARG A 6 -1.57 -11.01 -15.55
C ARG A 6 -0.72 -9.88 -14.97
N THR A 7 -0.38 -9.95 -13.70
CA THR A 7 0.49 -8.93 -13.07
C THR A 7 1.93 -9.23 -13.45
N CYS A 8 2.46 -8.59 -14.49
CA CYS A 8 3.85 -8.73 -14.91
C CYS A 8 4.50 -7.35 -15.06
N ILE A 9 5.30 -6.93 -14.07
CA ILE A 9 5.96 -5.63 -14.05
C ILE A 9 7.47 -5.85 -14.19
N ASN A 10 8.00 -5.54 -15.37
CA ASN A 10 9.40 -5.80 -15.74
C ASN A 10 10.21 -4.51 -15.96
N SER A 11 9.61 -3.32 -15.81
CA SER A 11 10.29 -2.03 -16.01
C SER A 11 9.41 -0.87 -15.52
N GLU A 12 10.01 0.24 -15.09
CA GLU A 12 9.31 1.51 -14.82
C GLU A 12 8.88 2.27 -16.08
N ILE A 13 9.52 2.01 -17.23
CA ILE A 13 9.32 2.77 -18.49
C ILE A 13 8.54 2.01 -19.58
N GLY A 14 8.18 0.75 -19.29
CA GLY A 14 7.41 -0.07 -20.21
C GLY A 14 6.02 0.52 -20.48
N LYS A 15 5.37 0.07 -21.55
CA LYS A 15 4.00 0.49 -21.85
C LYS A 15 3.09 0.12 -20.67
N LEU A 16 2.45 1.12 -20.07
CA LEU A 16 1.49 0.93 -18.98
C LEU A 16 0.20 0.29 -19.51
N GLU A 17 -0.01 -1.00 -19.23
CA GLU A 17 -1.23 -1.71 -19.65
C GLU A 17 -2.38 -1.60 -18.64
N ALA A 18 -2.03 -1.58 -17.35
CA ALA A 18 -2.95 -1.51 -16.24
C ALA A 18 -2.36 -0.71 -15.07
N VAL A 19 -3.20 0.00 -14.33
CA VAL A 19 -2.80 0.77 -13.14
C VAL A 19 -3.84 0.63 -12.04
N LEU A 20 -3.37 0.51 -10.80
CA LEU A 20 -4.20 0.48 -9.60
C LEU A 20 -4.11 1.84 -8.89
N ILE A 21 -5.25 2.50 -8.74
CA ILE A 21 -5.37 3.81 -8.10
C ILE A 21 -6.41 3.77 -6.98
N HIS A 22 -6.41 4.79 -6.13
CA HIS A 22 -7.47 5.01 -5.16
C HIS A 22 -7.89 6.48 -5.20
N THR A 23 -9.14 6.72 -5.61
CA THR A 23 -9.71 8.08 -5.57
C THR A 23 -9.84 8.56 -4.12
N PRO A 24 -9.25 9.72 -3.74
CA PRO A 24 -9.36 10.26 -2.39
C PRO A 24 -10.82 10.45 -1.95
N GLY A 25 -11.16 9.97 -0.77
CA GLY A 25 -12.48 10.08 -0.14
C GLY A 25 -12.47 10.89 1.15
N SER A 26 -13.47 10.65 2.01
CA SER A 26 -13.60 11.33 3.30
C SER A 26 -12.46 11.02 4.26
N GLU A 27 -11.67 9.98 4.04
CA GLU A 27 -10.41 9.77 4.76
C GLU A 27 -9.54 11.02 4.70
N LEU A 28 -9.45 11.70 3.55
CA LEU A 28 -8.61 12.89 3.43
C LEU A 28 -9.20 14.09 4.20
N GLU A 29 -10.52 14.26 4.17
CA GLU A 29 -11.23 15.34 4.86
C GLU A 29 -11.17 15.21 6.39
N ASN A 30 -11.04 13.98 6.90
CA ASN A 30 -10.92 13.71 8.34
C ASN A 30 -9.53 14.01 8.92
N MET A 31 -8.62 14.57 8.11
CA MET A 31 -7.34 15.08 8.58
C MET A 31 -7.55 16.37 9.39
N THR A 32 -6.82 16.50 10.48
CA THR A 32 -6.86 17.62 11.42
C THR A 32 -5.43 18.09 11.69
N PRO A 33 -5.21 19.33 12.15
CA PRO A 33 -3.85 19.81 12.41
C PRO A 33 -3.10 18.89 13.38
N ASP A 34 -3.80 18.40 14.41
CA ASP A 34 -3.24 17.52 15.44
C ASP A 34 -2.85 16.12 14.92
N ASN A 35 -3.41 15.68 13.78
CA ASN A 35 -3.16 14.36 13.21
C ASN A 35 -2.40 14.38 11.87
N ALA A 36 -2.17 15.55 11.26
CA ALA A 36 -1.49 15.67 9.97
C ALA A 36 -0.07 15.11 10.01
N GLU A 37 0.77 15.56 10.96
CA GLU A 37 2.14 15.04 11.13
C GLU A 37 2.15 13.53 11.42
N ARG A 38 1.25 13.07 12.29
CA ARG A 38 1.08 11.63 12.59
C ARG A 38 0.64 10.83 11.36
N SER A 39 -0.03 11.48 10.42
CA SER A 39 -0.48 10.92 9.15
C SER A 39 0.54 11.09 8.03
N LEU A 40 1.73 11.63 8.34
CA LEU A 40 2.84 11.88 7.41
C LEU A 40 2.60 13.05 6.44
N TYR A 41 1.76 14.02 6.81
CA TYR A 41 1.50 15.23 6.04
C TYR A 41 2.08 16.47 6.71
N SER A 42 2.57 17.39 5.89
CA SER A 42 2.99 18.73 6.31
C SER A 42 1.83 19.72 6.46
N ASP A 43 0.70 19.47 5.78
CA ASP A 43 -0.50 20.31 5.86
C ASP A 43 -1.77 19.51 5.54
N ILE A 44 -2.94 20.05 5.87
CA ILE A 44 -4.25 19.47 5.59
C ILE A 44 -4.59 19.69 4.11
N LEU A 45 -4.97 18.61 3.44
CA LEU A 45 -5.40 18.67 2.05
C LEU A 45 -6.88 19.03 1.93
N ASN A 46 -7.18 19.94 0.99
CA ASN A 46 -8.56 20.23 0.62
C ASN A 46 -9.08 19.14 -0.33
N LEU A 47 -10.01 18.32 0.16
CA LEU A 47 -10.58 17.21 -0.62
C LEU A 47 -11.22 17.64 -1.94
N GLN A 48 -11.88 18.81 -2.00
CA GLN A 48 -12.51 19.27 -3.25
C GLN A 48 -11.46 19.59 -4.33
N ILE A 49 -10.34 20.20 -3.93
CA ILE A 49 -9.22 20.48 -4.84
C ILE A 49 -8.54 19.18 -5.25
N ALA A 50 -8.21 18.32 -4.29
CA ALA A 50 -7.59 17.02 -4.55
C ALA A 50 -8.43 16.16 -5.49
N LEU A 51 -9.76 16.10 -5.30
CA LEU A 51 -10.67 15.38 -6.20
C LEU A 51 -10.68 15.96 -7.61
N LYS A 52 -10.61 17.28 -7.75
CA LYS A 52 -10.59 17.94 -9.07
C LYS A 52 -9.33 17.57 -9.83
N GLU A 53 -8.17 17.63 -9.19
CA GLU A 53 -6.87 17.28 -9.78
C GLU A 53 -6.78 15.78 -10.06
N PHE A 54 -7.18 14.94 -9.11
CA PHE A 54 -7.16 13.49 -9.26
C PHE A 54 -8.08 13.00 -10.38
N ARG A 55 -9.22 13.66 -10.61
CA ARG A 55 -10.08 13.37 -11.78
C ARG A 55 -9.38 13.61 -13.10
N GLN A 56 -8.51 14.62 -13.19
CA GLN A 56 -7.71 14.87 -14.39
C GLN A 56 -6.70 13.74 -14.60
N LEU A 57 -5.96 13.38 -13.55
CA LEU A 57 -5.02 12.24 -13.58
C LEU A 57 -5.72 10.95 -14.01
N LYS A 58 -6.81 10.59 -13.33
CA LYS A 58 -7.63 9.41 -13.66
C LYS A 58 -8.15 9.46 -15.10
N GLY A 59 -8.55 10.64 -15.58
CA GLY A 59 -8.96 10.85 -16.97
C GLY A 59 -7.86 10.50 -17.97
N VAL A 60 -6.62 10.93 -17.72
CA VAL A 60 -5.46 10.57 -18.55
C VAL A 60 -5.16 9.08 -18.47
N LEU A 61 -5.14 8.50 -17.26
CA LEU A 61 -4.87 7.08 -17.05
C LEU A 61 -5.89 6.19 -17.78
N ASN A 62 -7.18 6.53 -17.73
CA ASN A 62 -8.23 5.81 -18.46
C ASN A 62 -8.06 5.80 -19.99
N VAL A 63 -7.30 6.75 -20.56
CA VAL A 63 -7.03 6.79 -22.01
C VAL A 63 -5.83 5.90 -22.36
N VAL A 64 -4.84 5.80 -21.48
CA VAL A 64 -3.57 5.12 -21.77
C VAL A 64 -3.49 3.69 -21.22
N SER A 65 -4.29 3.35 -20.21
CA SER A 65 -4.25 2.05 -19.52
C SER A 65 -5.60 1.64 -18.94
N SER A 66 -5.71 0.35 -18.57
CA SER A 66 -6.83 -0.15 -17.78
C SER A 66 -6.69 0.31 -16.33
N THR A 67 -7.58 1.17 -15.86
CA THR A 67 -7.52 1.74 -14.52
C THR A 67 -8.43 0.99 -13.55
N PHE A 68 -7.88 0.52 -12.43
CA PHE A 68 -8.59 -0.18 -11.37
C PHE A 68 -8.63 0.65 -10.09
N GLU A 69 -9.73 0.58 -9.35
CA GLU A 69 -9.94 1.34 -8.10
C GLU A 69 -9.85 0.41 -6.89
N VAL A 70 -8.94 0.71 -5.96
CA VAL A 70 -8.73 -0.06 -4.71
C VAL A 70 -10.05 -0.27 -3.96
N LYS A 71 -10.85 0.79 -3.78
CA LYS A 71 -12.13 0.72 -3.06
C LYS A 71 -13.12 -0.26 -3.71
N ASN A 72 -13.22 -0.26 -5.04
CA ASN A 72 -14.13 -1.13 -5.77
C ASN A 72 -13.67 -2.60 -5.65
N LEU A 73 -12.38 -2.85 -5.87
CA LEU A 73 -11.81 -4.18 -5.72
C LEU A 73 -11.96 -4.71 -4.29
N LEU A 74 -11.78 -3.86 -3.29
CA LEU A 74 -12.00 -4.21 -1.89
C LEU A 74 -13.47 -4.58 -1.63
N GLN A 75 -14.42 -3.78 -2.13
CA GLN A 75 -15.84 -4.11 -2.03
C GLN A 75 -16.14 -5.48 -2.64
N GLU A 76 -15.65 -5.74 -3.85
CA GLU A 76 -15.91 -7.00 -4.57
C GLU A 76 -15.40 -8.23 -3.80
N ILE A 77 -14.17 -8.19 -3.24
CA ILE A 77 -13.68 -9.33 -2.44
C ILE A 77 -14.43 -9.51 -1.12
N LEU A 78 -15.00 -8.43 -0.56
CA LEU A 78 -15.77 -8.46 0.69
C LEU A 78 -17.17 -9.06 0.51
N GLU A 79 -17.63 -9.33 -0.71
CA GLU A 79 -18.83 -10.15 -0.96
C GLU A 79 -18.60 -11.62 -0.60
N ASN A 80 -17.36 -12.10 -0.65
CA ASN A 80 -16.99 -13.43 -0.18
C ASN A 80 -16.91 -13.44 1.35
N LYS A 81 -17.77 -14.25 2.00
CA LYS A 81 -17.88 -14.33 3.47
C LYS A 81 -16.59 -14.77 4.16
N ASP A 82 -15.82 -15.68 3.57
CA ASP A 82 -14.59 -16.18 4.17
C ASP A 82 -13.49 -15.11 4.10
N VAL A 83 -13.37 -14.43 2.96
CA VAL A 83 -12.43 -13.32 2.77
C VAL A 83 -12.79 -12.16 3.71
N ARG A 84 -14.07 -11.80 3.77
CA ARG A 84 -14.60 -10.79 4.69
C ARG A 84 -14.23 -11.10 6.13
N THR A 85 -14.50 -12.31 6.58
CA THR A 85 -14.27 -12.71 7.98
C THR A 85 -12.78 -12.70 8.32
N GLY A 86 -11.94 -13.21 7.42
CA GLY A 86 -10.48 -13.19 7.59
C GLY A 86 -9.92 -11.78 7.64
N LEU A 87 -10.26 -10.94 6.66
CA LEU A 87 -9.73 -9.57 6.58
C LEU A 87 -10.17 -8.71 7.76
N VAL A 88 -11.44 -8.77 8.17
CA VAL A 88 -11.91 -8.01 9.35
C VAL A 88 -11.19 -8.45 10.61
N LYS A 89 -10.95 -9.76 10.78
CA LYS A 89 -10.18 -10.29 11.91
C LYS A 89 -8.75 -9.73 11.92
N ASP A 90 -8.07 -9.80 10.78
CA ASP A 90 -6.69 -9.33 10.64
C ASP A 90 -6.58 -7.82 10.91
N VAL A 91 -7.53 -7.03 10.38
CA VAL A 91 -7.62 -5.58 10.63
C VAL A 91 -7.86 -5.29 12.12
N CYS A 92 -8.84 -5.94 12.75
CA CYS A 92 -9.15 -5.70 14.15
C CYS A 92 -7.97 -6.08 15.06
N SER A 93 -7.23 -7.13 14.72
CA SER A 93 -6.02 -7.54 15.43
C SER A 93 -4.90 -6.52 15.25
N LEU A 94 -4.69 -6.01 14.03
CA LEU A 94 -3.67 -5.01 13.73
C LEU A 94 -3.93 -3.69 14.48
N GLU A 95 -5.18 -3.26 14.52
CA GLU A 95 -5.62 -1.98 15.08
C GLU A 95 -5.89 -2.05 16.60
N GLY A 96 -5.81 -3.24 17.20
CA GLY A 96 -6.03 -3.44 18.64
C GLY A 96 -7.50 -3.26 19.05
N VAL A 97 -8.46 -3.52 18.17
CA VAL A 97 -9.90 -3.34 18.40
C VAL A 97 -10.71 -4.63 18.14
N PRO A 98 -10.42 -5.74 18.85
CA PRO A 98 -11.11 -7.02 18.62
C PRO A 98 -12.64 -6.92 18.77
N ASP A 99 -13.13 -6.04 19.64
CA ASP A 99 -14.57 -5.83 19.88
C ASP A 99 -15.30 -5.19 18.69
N ALA A 100 -14.57 -4.62 17.71
CA ALA A 100 -15.15 -4.02 16.51
C ALA A 100 -15.59 -5.06 15.47
N GLN A 101 -15.14 -6.32 15.59
CA GLN A 101 -15.35 -7.33 14.56
C GLN A 101 -16.83 -7.59 14.27
N SER A 102 -17.67 -7.70 15.30
CA SER A 102 -19.12 -7.95 15.14
C SER A 102 -19.83 -6.79 14.44
N LEU A 103 -19.45 -5.55 14.77
CA LEU A 103 -19.95 -4.33 14.15
C LEU A 103 -19.56 -4.24 12.67
N LEU A 104 -18.31 -4.57 12.33
CA LEU A 104 -17.84 -4.52 10.96
C LEU A 104 -18.45 -5.62 10.10
N LEU A 105 -18.59 -6.84 10.64
CA LEU A 105 -19.15 -7.97 9.90
C LEU A 105 -20.65 -7.86 9.63
N SER A 106 -21.38 -7.06 10.40
CA SER A 106 -22.80 -6.79 10.17
C SER A 106 -23.06 -5.77 9.05
N SER A 107 -22.01 -5.10 8.57
CA SER A 107 -22.12 -4.12 7.49
C SER A 107 -22.17 -4.79 6.11
N GLU A 108 -22.88 -4.17 5.17
CA GLU A 108 -22.85 -4.55 3.76
C GLU A 108 -21.46 -4.30 3.15
N ALA A 109 -21.13 -4.99 2.05
CA ALA A 109 -19.78 -4.97 1.48
C ALA A 109 -19.27 -3.56 1.13
N ASP A 110 -20.13 -2.71 0.54
CA ASP A 110 -19.78 -1.30 0.23
C ASP A 110 -19.48 -0.51 1.50
N LEU A 111 -20.35 -0.60 2.51
CA LEU A 111 -20.16 0.10 3.77
C LEU A 111 -18.90 -0.39 4.49
N LEU A 112 -18.65 -1.70 4.48
CA LEU A 112 -17.45 -2.27 5.10
C LEU A 112 -16.18 -1.81 4.37
N ALA A 113 -16.16 -1.81 3.03
CA ALA A 113 -15.03 -1.29 2.26
C ALA A 113 -14.73 0.17 2.62
N ARG A 114 -15.79 0.99 2.75
CA ARG A 114 -15.70 2.38 3.21
C ARG A 114 -15.13 2.45 4.62
N GLN A 115 -15.69 1.73 5.57
CA GLN A 115 -15.23 1.73 6.97
C GLN A 115 -13.75 1.32 7.10
N LEU A 116 -13.28 0.36 6.31
CA LEU A 116 -11.88 -0.07 6.30
C LEU A 116 -10.92 0.97 5.72
N ILE A 117 -11.40 1.88 4.85
CA ILE A 117 -10.61 2.94 4.21
C ILE A 117 -10.81 4.29 4.91
N GLU A 118 -12.05 4.76 4.93
CA GLU A 118 -12.54 6.05 5.44
C GLU A 118 -12.53 6.10 6.99
N GLY A 119 -12.42 4.95 7.65
CA GLY A 119 -12.41 4.83 9.10
C GLY A 119 -13.78 4.66 9.73
N VAL A 120 -13.80 4.44 11.05
CA VAL A 120 -15.00 4.26 11.86
C VAL A 120 -14.93 5.19 13.06
N ALA A 121 -15.96 6.02 13.26
CA ALA A 121 -16.02 6.91 14.41
C ALA A 121 -16.09 6.13 15.74
N LEU A 122 -15.43 6.64 16.77
CA LEU A 122 -15.48 6.04 18.10
C LEU A 122 -16.75 6.46 18.83
N GLU A 123 -17.67 5.51 19.03
CA GLU A 123 -18.84 5.74 19.89
C GLU A 123 -18.45 5.90 21.36
N LYS A 124 -18.91 6.97 22.00
CA LYS A 124 -18.62 7.30 23.41
C LYS A 124 -19.57 6.58 24.37
N ASN A 125 -19.67 5.26 24.26
CA ASN A 125 -20.66 4.42 24.97
C ASN A 125 -20.11 3.69 26.22
N THR A 126 -18.85 3.91 26.58
CA THR A 126 -18.25 3.47 27.85
C THR A 126 -17.50 4.63 28.49
N LEU A 127 -17.24 4.57 29.81
CA LEU A 127 -16.45 5.59 30.49
C LEU A 127 -15.06 5.75 29.86
N THR A 128 -14.40 4.63 29.53
CA THR A 128 -13.08 4.64 28.86
C THR A 128 -13.13 5.36 27.51
N ARG A 129 -14.15 5.10 26.68
CA ARG A 129 -14.28 5.78 25.38
C ARG A 129 -14.67 7.24 25.54
N TYR A 130 -15.55 7.55 26.50
CA TYR A 130 -15.97 8.91 26.84
C TYR A 130 -14.80 9.80 27.25
N LEU A 131 -13.89 9.29 28.08
CA LEU A 131 -12.69 9.99 28.53
C LEU A 131 -11.54 9.97 27.51
N SER A 132 -11.64 9.16 26.44
CA SER A 132 -10.61 9.12 25.39
C SER A 132 -10.67 10.35 24.48
N ASN A 133 -9.51 10.88 24.13
CA ASN A 133 -9.37 11.95 23.13
C ASN A 133 -9.42 11.41 21.68
N GLU A 134 -9.46 10.08 21.49
CA GLU A 134 -9.57 9.47 20.17
C GLU A 134 -10.96 9.70 19.58
N ARG A 135 -10.98 10.05 18.28
CA ARG A 135 -12.21 10.28 17.50
C ARG A 135 -12.64 9.03 16.73
N PHE A 136 -11.72 8.10 16.51
CA PHE A 136 -11.91 6.96 15.62
C PHE A 136 -11.65 5.64 16.34
N LEU A 137 -12.53 4.67 16.09
CA LEU A 137 -12.31 3.27 16.39
C LEU A 137 -11.36 2.65 15.36
N LEU A 138 -11.57 2.95 14.07
CA LEU A 138 -10.62 2.69 12.99
C LEU A 138 -10.21 4.03 12.39
N LYS A 139 -8.92 4.37 12.45
CA LYS A 139 -8.41 5.64 11.91
C LYS A 139 -8.51 5.64 10.37
N PRO A 140 -8.83 6.76 9.71
CA PRO A 140 -8.86 6.83 8.25
C PRO A 140 -7.48 6.59 7.61
N LEU A 141 -7.45 6.01 6.41
CA LEU A 141 -6.21 5.74 5.65
C LEU A 141 -5.86 6.92 4.75
N HIS A 142 -5.39 8.01 5.35
CA HIS A 142 -5.07 9.25 4.64
C HIS A 142 -4.09 9.07 3.46
N ASN A 143 -3.21 8.06 3.50
CA ASN A 143 -2.18 7.83 2.48
C ASN A 143 -2.59 6.83 1.40
N LEU A 144 -3.81 6.25 1.45
CA LEU A 144 -4.20 5.18 0.51
C LEU A 144 -4.23 5.64 -0.96
N PHE A 145 -4.40 6.94 -1.22
CA PHE A 145 -4.34 7.45 -2.60
C PHE A 145 -2.91 7.45 -3.18
N PHE A 146 -1.87 7.27 -2.35
CA PHE A 146 -0.52 6.90 -2.76
C PHE A 146 -0.38 5.37 -2.82
N THR A 147 -0.93 4.78 -3.89
CA THR A 147 -0.98 3.31 -4.06
C THR A 147 0.39 2.66 -4.33
N ARG A 148 1.43 3.46 -4.56
CA ARG A 148 2.80 3.02 -4.86
C ARG A 148 3.40 2.14 -3.76
N ASP A 149 3.17 2.47 -2.49
CA ASP A 149 4.02 1.96 -1.42
C ASP A 149 3.59 0.60 -0.85
N ALA A 150 2.28 0.38 -0.77
CA ALA A 150 1.71 -0.76 -0.05
C ALA A 150 1.78 -2.08 -0.84
N ALA A 151 1.97 -2.02 -2.16
CA ALA A 151 2.18 -3.19 -3.01
C ALA A 151 2.95 -2.80 -4.28
N MET A 152 3.98 -3.57 -4.61
CA MET A 152 4.89 -3.32 -5.72
C MET A 152 4.87 -4.50 -6.70
N GLY A 153 4.85 -4.20 -8.00
CA GLY A 153 5.02 -5.23 -9.03
C GLY A 153 6.48 -5.65 -9.17
N MET A 154 6.74 -6.96 -9.18
CA MET A 154 8.08 -7.54 -9.27
C MET A 154 8.04 -8.78 -10.17
N ASN A 155 8.23 -8.54 -11.47
CA ASN A 155 7.92 -9.50 -12.53
C ASN A 155 6.49 -10.02 -12.37
N GLU A 156 6.29 -11.34 -12.37
CA GLU A 156 5.00 -12.02 -12.20
C GLU A 156 4.44 -12.02 -10.77
N ASN A 157 5.10 -11.30 -9.85
CA ASN A 157 4.78 -11.29 -8.44
C ASN A 157 4.36 -9.90 -7.99
N ILE A 158 3.57 -9.85 -6.92
CA ILE A 158 3.32 -8.65 -6.15
C ILE A 158 4.06 -8.78 -4.82
N LEU A 159 5.02 -7.90 -4.58
CA LEU A 159 5.65 -7.70 -3.30
C LEU A 159 4.72 -6.84 -2.43
N ILE A 160 4.34 -7.34 -1.26
CA ILE A 160 3.52 -6.57 -0.30
C ILE A 160 4.45 -5.71 0.55
N GLY A 161 4.12 -4.43 0.65
CA GLY A 161 4.88 -3.47 1.44
C GLY A 161 4.81 -3.78 2.93
N LYS A 162 5.95 -3.68 3.61
CA LYS A 162 6.03 -3.70 5.07
C LYS A 162 6.35 -2.31 5.57
N MET A 163 5.28 -1.57 5.81
CA MET A 163 5.34 -0.15 6.11
C MET A 163 6.14 0.09 7.39
N ALA A 164 7.08 1.05 7.33
CA ALA A 164 7.87 1.46 8.49
C ALA A 164 6.98 2.14 9.54
N SER A 165 5.99 2.92 9.10
CA SER A 165 5.00 3.54 9.99
C SER A 165 3.78 2.64 10.23
N GLY A 166 3.37 2.55 11.49
CA GLY A 166 2.18 1.80 11.90
C GLY A 166 0.89 2.26 11.22
N VAL A 167 0.77 3.55 10.89
CA VAL A 167 -0.47 4.13 10.33
C VAL A 167 -0.80 3.61 8.93
N ARG A 168 0.20 3.08 8.20
CA ARG A 168 0.02 2.57 6.83
C ARG A 168 -0.08 1.05 6.76
N LYS A 169 0.13 0.32 7.87
CA LYS A 169 0.12 -1.16 7.86
C LYS A 169 -1.18 -1.76 7.35
N ARG A 170 -2.32 -1.09 7.59
CA ARG A 170 -3.63 -1.54 7.11
C ARG A 170 -3.77 -1.40 5.59
N GLU A 171 -3.08 -0.44 4.97
CA GLU A 171 -3.03 -0.29 3.50
C GLU A 171 -2.45 -1.57 2.86
N SER A 172 -1.31 -2.06 3.37
CA SER A 172 -0.70 -3.32 2.92
C SER A 172 -1.61 -4.53 3.10
N LEU A 173 -2.35 -4.62 4.21
CA LEU A 173 -3.31 -5.71 4.43
C LEU A 173 -4.43 -5.70 3.38
N ILE A 174 -4.97 -4.52 3.07
CA ILE A 174 -6.00 -4.34 2.04
C ILE A 174 -5.46 -4.73 0.67
N MET A 175 -4.28 -4.23 0.28
CA MET A 175 -3.67 -4.55 -1.01
C MET A 175 -3.36 -6.05 -1.15
N LYS A 176 -2.82 -6.67 -0.08
CA LYS A 176 -2.60 -8.12 -0.02
C LYS A 176 -3.90 -8.89 -0.23
N ALA A 177 -4.99 -8.50 0.43
CA ALA A 177 -6.28 -9.16 0.27
C ALA A 177 -6.81 -9.03 -1.17
N ILE A 178 -6.70 -7.85 -1.76
CA ILE A 178 -7.09 -7.60 -3.16
C ILE A 178 -6.33 -8.51 -4.12
N PHE A 179 -5.00 -8.47 -4.12
CA PHE A 179 -4.21 -9.28 -5.05
C PHE A 179 -4.32 -10.79 -4.81
N LYS A 180 -4.58 -11.21 -3.57
CA LYS A 180 -4.74 -12.63 -3.22
C LYS A 180 -6.10 -13.20 -3.59
N TYR A 181 -7.18 -12.43 -3.43
CA TYR A 181 -8.55 -12.96 -3.51
C TYR A 181 -9.37 -12.45 -4.69
N HIS A 182 -8.99 -11.31 -5.30
CA HIS A 182 -9.75 -10.77 -6.40
C HIS A 182 -9.56 -11.62 -7.68
N PRO A 183 -10.63 -12.12 -8.32
CA PRO A 183 -10.53 -13.04 -9.46
C PRO A 183 -9.91 -12.43 -10.72
N LEU A 184 -9.82 -11.09 -10.76
CA LEU A 184 -9.21 -10.34 -11.88
C LEU A 184 -7.70 -10.53 -11.95
N PHE A 185 -7.00 -10.70 -10.83
CA PHE A 185 -5.55 -10.72 -10.81
C PHE A 185 -5.02 -12.15 -10.80
N GLU A 186 -4.04 -12.41 -11.66
CA GLU A 186 -3.21 -13.61 -11.61
C GLU A 186 -1.83 -13.19 -11.13
N ALA A 187 -1.66 -13.22 -9.81
CA ALA A 187 -0.48 -12.72 -9.11
C ALA A 187 0.02 -13.74 -8.07
N SER A 188 1.32 -13.99 -8.06
CA SER A 188 1.96 -14.62 -6.91
C SER A 188 2.32 -13.55 -5.88
N ILE A 189 2.04 -13.82 -4.60
CA ILE A 189 2.26 -12.86 -3.52
C ILE A 189 3.60 -13.15 -2.84
N ILE A 190 4.43 -12.12 -2.70
CA ILE A 190 5.62 -12.13 -1.85
C ILE A 190 5.31 -11.26 -0.63
N ASP A 191 5.32 -11.88 0.55
CA ASP A 191 4.87 -11.23 1.78
C ASP A 191 5.98 -11.25 2.86
N PRO A 192 6.56 -10.09 3.20
CA PRO A 192 7.55 -9.95 4.28
C PRO A 192 6.96 -9.95 5.70
N MET A 193 5.64 -10.06 5.88
CA MET A 193 4.98 -9.93 7.20
C MET A 193 5.25 -11.08 8.15
N HIS A 194 5.62 -12.27 7.66
CA HIS A 194 5.78 -13.48 8.47
C HIS A 194 7.14 -14.15 8.29
N THR A 195 8.09 -13.45 7.68
CA THR A 195 9.38 -14.03 7.30
C THR A 195 10.47 -13.50 8.21
N SER A 196 11.12 -14.38 8.96
CA SER A 196 12.39 -14.05 9.62
C SER A 196 13.51 -14.16 8.60
N VAL A 197 14.19 -13.06 8.33
CA VAL A 197 15.37 -13.00 7.42
C VAL A 197 16.63 -12.98 8.27
N GLY A 198 17.61 -13.81 7.92
CA GLY A 198 18.91 -13.85 8.63
C GLY A 198 18.83 -14.17 10.15
N GLY A 199 17.73 -14.78 10.62
CA GLY A 199 17.53 -15.06 12.06
C GLY A 199 17.24 -13.83 12.93
N LEU A 200 17.00 -12.66 12.34
CA LEU A 200 16.64 -11.43 13.04
C LEU A 200 15.12 -11.33 13.30
N PRO A 201 14.69 -10.51 14.29
CA PRO A 201 13.28 -10.29 14.54
C PRO A 201 12.59 -9.72 13.30
N ASN A 202 11.45 -10.31 12.94
CA ASN A 202 10.60 -9.86 11.84
C ASN A 202 10.28 -8.34 11.90
N GLU A 203 10.28 -7.75 13.09
CA GLU A 203 9.95 -6.33 13.34
C GLU A 203 10.94 -5.33 12.73
N SER A 204 12.18 -5.71 12.42
CA SER A 204 13.18 -4.84 11.80
C SER A 204 13.09 -4.76 10.27
N VAL A 205 12.25 -5.58 9.65
CA VAL A 205 12.04 -5.60 8.20
C VAL A 205 11.05 -4.51 7.83
N SER A 206 11.45 -3.59 6.96
CA SER A 206 10.55 -2.65 6.28
C SER A 206 10.91 -2.52 4.81
N ILE A 207 9.90 -2.44 3.95
CA ILE A 207 10.03 -2.27 2.49
C ILE A 207 8.82 -1.47 2.04
N GLU A 208 9.05 -0.31 1.42
CA GLU A 208 8.00 0.53 0.83
C GLU A 208 8.29 0.78 -0.65
N GLY A 209 7.24 0.87 -1.45
CA GLY A 209 7.35 0.91 -2.91
C GLY A 209 8.02 2.13 -3.52
N GLY A 210 8.02 3.29 -2.87
CA GLY A 210 8.82 4.42 -3.33
C GLY A 210 10.33 4.14 -3.36
N ASP A 211 10.81 3.15 -2.61
CA ASP A 211 12.21 2.73 -2.64
C ASP A 211 12.48 1.59 -3.62
N PHE A 212 11.46 1.02 -4.27
CA PHE A 212 11.60 -0.17 -5.11
C PHE A 212 11.31 0.16 -6.57
N LEU A 213 12.37 0.21 -7.39
CA LEU A 213 12.28 0.50 -8.82
C LEU A 213 12.69 -0.73 -9.63
N VAL A 214 11.86 -1.11 -10.60
CA VAL A 214 12.19 -2.14 -11.58
C VAL A 214 12.85 -1.47 -12.79
N ALA A 215 14.18 -1.44 -12.85
CA ALA A 215 14.88 -0.81 -13.97
C ALA A 215 14.73 -1.62 -15.27
N LYS A 216 14.86 -2.95 -15.16
CA LYS A 216 14.50 -3.93 -16.19
C LYS A 216 14.19 -5.27 -15.55
N GLU A 217 13.80 -6.27 -16.34
CA GLU A 217 13.31 -7.57 -15.87
C GLU A 217 14.22 -8.27 -14.84
N ASP A 218 15.54 -8.05 -14.95
CA ASP A 218 16.59 -8.64 -14.13
C ASP A 218 17.40 -7.62 -13.31
N VAL A 219 17.02 -6.32 -13.31
CA VAL A 219 17.72 -5.26 -12.58
C VAL A 219 16.76 -4.43 -11.75
N PHE A 220 17.00 -4.44 -10.44
CA PHE A 220 16.24 -3.68 -9.46
C PHE A 220 17.12 -2.61 -8.83
N ILE A 221 16.56 -1.43 -8.58
CA ILE A 221 17.21 -0.37 -7.81
C ILE A 221 16.41 -0.20 -6.53
N VAL A 222 17.09 -0.26 -5.38
CA VAL A 222 16.45 -0.26 -4.08
C VAL A 222 17.06 0.82 -3.18
N GLY A 223 16.21 1.71 -2.68
CA GLY A 223 16.58 2.68 -1.65
C GLY A 223 16.79 1.99 -0.29
N ALA A 224 17.88 2.31 0.39
CA ALA A 224 18.11 1.93 1.79
C ALA A 224 18.01 3.19 2.66
N GLY A 225 17.07 3.24 3.59
CA GLY A 225 16.81 4.44 4.37
C GLY A 225 15.77 4.25 5.47
N ILE A 226 15.05 5.34 5.79
CA ILE A 226 14.08 5.37 6.89
C ILE A 226 12.80 4.56 6.61
N ARG A 227 12.49 4.27 5.34
CA ARG A 227 11.30 3.50 4.92
C ARG A 227 11.63 2.07 4.53
N THR A 228 12.74 1.85 3.85
CA THR A 228 13.22 0.50 3.50
C THR A 228 14.50 0.16 4.24
N SER A 229 14.41 -0.85 5.12
CA SER A 229 15.54 -1.30 5.94
C SER A 229 16.44 -2.27 5.18
N THR A 230 17.70 -2.39 5.58
CA THR A 230 18.62 -3.35 4.97
C THR A 230 18.14 -4.79 5.12
N GLN A 231 17.43 -5.13 6.19
CA GLN A 231 16.79 -6.45 6.34
C GLN A 231 15.64 -6.66 5.36
N GLY A 232 14.95 -5.59 4.96
CA GLY A 232 14.00 -5.62 3.84
C GLY A 232 14.67 -5.91 2.51
N ILE A 233 15.85 -5.33 2.29
CA ILE A 233 16.66 -5.60 1.09
C ILE A 233 17.18 -7.04 1.10
N ASP A 234 17.67 -7.55 2.24
CA ASP A 234 18.08 -8.95 2.39
C ASP A 234 16.92 -9.91 2.08
N PHE A 235 15.71 -9.61 2.56
CA PHE A 235 14.51 -10.38 2.22
C PHE A 235 14.23 -10.43 0.72
N LEU A 236 14.36 -9.28 0.04
CA LEU A 236 14.21 -9.20 -1.41
C LEU A 236 15.27 -10.04 -2.13
N ILE A 237 16.54 -9.94 -1.71
CA ILE A 237 17.65 -10.69 -2.28
C ILE A 237 17.44 -12.20 -2.09
N GLU A 238 17.08 -12.66 -0.89
CA GLU A 238 16.75 -14.06 -0.62
C GLU A 238 15.58 -14.54 -1.51
N ASN A 239 14.55 -13.71 -1.72
CA ASN A 239 13.45 -14.06 -2.62
C ASN A 239 13.94 -14.23 -4.07
N LEU A 240 14.77 -13.31 -4.57
CA LEU A 240 15.34 -13.38 -5.92
C LEU A 240 16.26 -14.59 -6.10
N GLN A 241 17.10 -14.90 -5.12
CA GLN A 241 18.01 -16.06 -5.14
C GLN A 241 17.27 -17.40 -5.24
N ASN A 242 16.07 -17.48 -4.63
CA ASN A 242 15.24 -18.68 -4.69
C ASN A 242 14.53 -18.87 -6.04
N ARG A 243 14.61 -17.88 -6.96
CA ARG A 243 14.05 -17.99 -8.31
C ARG A 243 15.02 -18.75 -9.22
N LYS A 244 14.48 -19.63 -10.06
CA LYS A 244 15.27 -20.46 -10.99
C LYS A 244 15.65 -19.75 -12.29
N ASN A 245 15.21 -18.51 -12.47
CA ASN A 245 15.30 -17.80 -13.74
C ASN A 245 16.42 -16.77 -13.72
N GLY A 246 17.63 -17.18 -14.13
CA GLY A 246 18.69 -16.26 -14.52
C GLY A 246 19.45 -15.57 -13.38
N VAL A 247 20.18 -14.52 -13.75
CA VAL A 247 21.00 -13.69 -12.86
C VAL A 247 20.27 -12.39 -12.63
N TYR A 248 20.08 -12.02 -11.37
CA TYR A 248 19.49 -10.74 -10.98
C TYR A 248 20.57 -9.78 -10.48
N GLN A 249 20.38 -8.49 -10.72
CA GLN A 249 21.20 -7.42 -10.16
C GLN A 249 20.34 -6.53 -9.27
N VAL A 250 20.82 -6.26 -8.07
CA VAL A 250 20.17 -5.33 -7.13
C VAL A 250 21.17 -4.22 -6.85
N ILE A 251 20.83 -3.00 -7.26
CA ILE A 251 21.61 -1.78 -7.01
C ILE A 251 21.01 -1.14 -5.77
N VAL A 252 21.79 -1.05 -4.68
CA VAL A 252 21.34 -0.44 -3.45
C VAL A 252 21.85 1.00 -3.38
N GLN A 253 20.92 1.95 -3.24
CA GLN A 253 21.24 3.35 -3.03
C GLN A 253 20.95 3.70 -1.56
N GLU A 254 21.99 4.01 -0.79
CA GLU A 254 21.82 4.54 0.56
C GLU A 254 21.29 5.97 0.49
N LEU A 255 20.15 6.22 1.14
CA LEU A 255 19.52 7.53 1.21
C LEU A 255 20.00 8.25 2.49
N PRO A 256 20.28 9.56 2.41
CA PRO A 256 20.70 10.31 3.59
C PRO A 256 19.57 10.37 4.62
N SER A 257 19.92 10.26 5.90
CA SER A 257 18.95 10.38 7.00
C SER A 257 18.50 11.82 7.28
N SER A 258 19.10 12.81 6.60
CA SER A 258 18.81 14.23 6.75
C SER A 258 19.09 14.99 5.44
N PRO A 259 18.24 15.97 5.06
CA PRO A 259 16.98 16.37 5.69
C PRO A 259 15.87 15.30 5.54
N GLU A 260 14.87 15.37 6.43
CA GLU A 260 13.73 14.42 6.48
C GLU A 260 12.88 14.36 5.19
N SER A 261 13.13 15.25 4.22
CA SER A 261 12.46 15.27 2.92
C SER A 261 12.86 14.11 1.99
N PHE A 262 13.94 13.39 2.28
CA PHE A 262 14.37 12.21 1.53
C PHE A 262 13.69 10.95 2.08
N ILE A 263 12.39 10.83 1.81
CA ILE A 263 11.57 9.74 2.37
C ILE A 263 11.78 8.44 1.58
N HIS A 264 11.81 8.54 0.25
CA HIS A 264 11.94 7.42 -0.69
C HIS A 264 12.86 7.76 -1.86
N LEU A 265 13.40 6.74 -2.52
CA LEU A 265 14.25 6.87 -3.70
C LEU A 265 13.55 7.54 -4.88
N ASP A 266 12.29 7.23 -5.15
CA ASP A 266 11.53 7.76 -6.29
C ASP A 266 11.31 9.28 -6.25
N MET A 267 11.43 9.89 -5.06
CA MET A 267 11.37 11.34 -4.87
C MET A 267 12.61 12.08 -5.38
N VAL A 268 13.72 11.36 -5.60
CA VAL A 268 15.02 11.92 -6.04
C VAL A 268 15.60 11.23 -7.26
N PHE A 269 15.05 10.10 -7.66
CA PHE A 269 15.52 9.35 -8.81
C PHE A 269 14.34 8.64 -9.47
N THR A 270 14.08 8.93 -10.75
CA THR A 270 13.07 8.20 -11.54
C THR A 270 13.59 7.93 -12.93
N ILE A 271 13.35 6.72 -13.45
CA ILE A 271 13.72 6.35 -14.82
C ILE A 271 12.64 6.87 -15.76
N LEU A 272 13.03 7.64 -16.79
CA LEU A 272 12.11 8.27 -17.73
C LEU A 272 12.13 7.57 -19.10
N ASP A 273 13.28 7.07 -19.52
CA ASP A 273 13.46 6.32 -20.78
C ASP A 273 14.69 5.39 -20.66
N VAL A 274 15.01 4.66 -21.73
CA VAL A 274 16.10 3.65 -21.81
C VAL A 274 17.45 4.21 -21.33
N ASP A 275 17.76 5.47 -21.65
CA ASP A 275 19.03 6.13 -21.33
C ASP A 275 18.84 7.44 -20.54
N THR A 276 17.64 7.68 -20.02
CA THR A 276 17.26 8.96 -19.40
C THR A 276 16.61 8.75 -18.04
N CYS A 277 17.09 9.48 -17.03
CA CYS A 277 16.49 9.55 -15.70
C CYS A 277 16.36 11.00 -15.23
N MET A 278 15.51 11.21 -14.23
CA MET A 278 15.40 12.45 -13.46
C MET A 278 16.12 12.28 -12.13
N VAL A 279 16.93 13.27 -11.76
CA VAL A 279 17.70 13.39 -10.50
C VAL A 279 17.68 14.82 -9.98
#